data_AF-A0A0C2RRU8-F1
#
_entry.id   AF-A0A0C2RRU8-F1
#
_cell.length_a   1.000
_cell.length_b   1.000
_cell.length_c   1.000
_cell.angle_alpha   90.00
_cell.angle_beta   90.00
_cell.angle_gamma   90.00
#
_symmetry.space_group_name_H-M   'P 1'
#
loop_
_entity.id
_entity.type
_entity.pdbx_description
1 polymer ?
#
loop_
_entity_poly.entity_id
_entity_poly.type
_entity_poly.pdbx_seq_one_letter_code
_entity_poly.pdbx_strand_id
1 'polypeptide(L)'
;MQIQQTQSTSRDLIERWIVQHVLEGRSNSELEGTMFVYGNEAYTLEQTSQGALSIIEYPVSNVVVFRKKEEADPANVCRACGLDYSSFKEAIECCADVD
;
A
#
# COMPACT_ATOMS: atom_id res chain seq x y z
N MET A 1 18.40 3.39 25.50
CA MET A 1 17.03 3.42 24.97
C MET A 1 16.82 2.12 24.20
N GLN A 2 16.05 1.19 24.74
CA GLN A 2 15.59 0.04 23.97
C GLN A 2 14.44 0.53 23.10
N ILE A 3 14.66 0.56 21.79
CA ILE A 3 13.62 0.94 20.82
C ILE A 3 12.78 -0.32 20.60
N GLN A 4 11.51 -0.26 21.00
CA GLN A 4 10.52 -1.28 20.67
C GLN A 4 10.25 -1.15 19.17
N GLN A 5 10.60 -2.18 18.40
CA GLN A 5 10.29 -2.27 16.98
C GLN A 5 8.76 -2.41 16.83
N THR A 6 8.10 -1.43 16.20
CA THR A 6 6.66 -1.48 15.92
C THR A 6 6.48 -1.88 14.46
N GLN A 7 6.21 -3.15 14.20
CA GLN A 7 5.95 -3.64 12.85
C GLN A 7 4.71 -2.93 12.29
N SER A 8 4.83 -2.31 11.10
CA SER A 8 3.69 -1.63 10.47
C SER A 8 2.63 -2.64 10.05
N THR A 9 1.36 -2.34 10.30
CA THR A 9 0.26 -3.19 9.87
C THR A 9 -0.05 -2.98 8.39
N SER A 10 -0.72 -3.95 7.75
CA SER A 10 -1.21 -3.80 6.38
C SER A 10 -2.08 -2.56 6.20
N ARG A 11 -2.89 -2.23 7.21
CA ARG A 11 -3.72 -1.03 7.22
C ARG A 11 -2.90 0.26 7.22
N ASP A 12 -1.84 0.35 8.01
CA ASP A 12 -0.96 1.53 8.05
C ASP A 12 -0.31 1.80 6.70
N LEU A 13 0.11 0.73 6.00
CA LEU A 13 0.69 0.82 4.65
C LEU A 13 -0.32 1.36 3.63
N ILE A 14 -1.56 0.88 3.69
CA ILE A 14 -2.64 1.33 2.81
C ILE A 14 -2.99 2.79 3.09
N GLU A 15 -3.07 3.19 4.36
CA GLU A 15 -3.36 4.58 4.73
C GLU A 15 -2.28 5.54 4.21
N ARG A 16 -1.00 5.17 4.32
CA ARG A 16 0.11 5.94 3.72
C ARG A 16 -0.03 6.06 2.21
N TRP A 17 -0.40 4.97 1.53
CA TRP A 17 -0.64 4.97 0.09
C TRP A 17 -1.75 5.94 -0.31
N ILE A 18 -2.87 5.91 0.41
CA ILE A 18 -4.01 6.81 0.19
C ILE A 18 -3.56 8.27 0.34
N VAL A 19 -2.90 8.59 1.44
CA VAL A 19 -2.42 9.95 1.72
C VAL A 19 -1.50 10.44 0.60
N GLN A 20 -0.53 9.61 0.18
CA GLN A 20 0.38 9.97 -0.90
C GLN A 20 -0.37 10.30 -2.20
N HIS A 21 -1.32 9.45 -2.61
CA HIS A 21 -2.04 9.64 -3.87
C HIS A 21 -3.01 10.83 -3.82
N VAL A 22 -3.60 11.12 -2.66
CA VAL A 22 -4.41 12.33 -2.45
C VAL A 22 -3.53 13.58 -2.51
N LEU A 23 -2.32 13.56 -1.93
CA LEU A 23 -1.36 14.66 -2.02
C LEU A 23 -0.87 14.90 -3.46
N GLU A 24 -0.81 13.85 -4.27
CA GLU A 24 -0.55 13.93 -5.72
C GLU A 24 -1.75 14.46 -6.53
N GLY A 25 -2.88 14.76 -5.88
CA GLY A 25 -4.05 15.37 -6.48
C GLY A 25 -5.09 14.37 -7.01
N ARG A 26 -4.96 13.07 -6.71
CA ARG A 26 -5.98 12.09 -7.06
C ARG A 26 -7.21 12.23 -6.17
N SER A 27 -8.37 12.14 -6.79
CA SER A 27 -9.66 12.15 -6.09
C SER A 27 -9.98 10.79 -5.48
N ASN A 28 -10.81 10.77 -4.43
CA ASN A 28 -11.26 9.52 -3.81
C ASN A 28 -11.96 8.58 -4.82
N SER A 29 -12.71 9.12 -5.79
CA SER A 29 -13.34 8.34 -6.85
C SER A 29 -12.33 7.64 -7.76
N GLU A 30 -11.12 8.18 -7.93
CA GLU A 30 -10.06 7.52 -8.71
C GLU A 30 -9.34 6.42 -7.92
N LEU A 31 -9.38 6.49 -6.59
CA LEU A 31 -8.76 5.51 -5.70
C LEU A 31 -9.73 4.37 -5.35
N GLU A 32 -11.04 4.59 -5.47
CA GLU A 32 -12.06 3.57 -5.27
C GLU A 32 -11.82 2.32 -6.14
N GLY A 33 -12.03 1.15 -5.55
CA GLY A 33 -11.81 -0.14 -6.20
C GLY A 33 -10.34 -0.59 -6.24
N THR A 34 -9.39 0.22 -5.75
CA THR A 34 -7.99 -0.21 -5.61
C THR A 34 -7.92 -1.42 -4.68
N MET A 35 -7.21 -2.47 -5.11
CA MET A 35 -6.99 -3.70 -4.35
C MET A 35 -5.56 -3.70 -3.80
N PHE A 36 -5.42 -4.00 -2.52
CA PHE A 36 -4.14 -4.17 -1.84
C PHE A 36 -3.97 -5.61 -1.40
N VAL A 37 -2.75 -6.12 -1.54
CA VAL A 37 -2.36 -7.45 -1.09
C VAL A 37 -1.15 -7.31 -0.18
N TYR A 38 -1.24 -7.88 1.01
CA TYR A 38 -0.14 -7.96 1.96
C TYR A 38 -0.04 -9.38 2.52
N GLY A 39 0.96 -10.15 2.07
CA GLY A 39 1.01 -11.59 2.36
C GLY A 39 -0.24 -12.31 1.83
N ASN A 40 -1.03 -12.91 2.74
CA ASN A 40 -2.31 -13.56 2.44
C ASN A 40 -3.53 -12.69 2.81
N GLU A 41 -3.33 -11.41 3.10
CA GLU A 41 -4.39 -10.46 3.35
C GLU A 41 -4.72 -9.70 2.07
N ALA A 42 -6.01 -9.44 1.83
CA ALA A 42 -6.48 -8.63 0.73
C ALA A 42 -7.45 -7.55 1.23
N TYR A 43 -7.33 -6.35 0.68
CA TYR A 43 -8.16 -5.21 1.05
C TYR A 43 -8.57 -4.43 -0.20
N THR A 44 -9.73 -3.79 -0.17
CA THR A 44 -10.17 -2.88 -1.23
C THR A 44 -10.64 -1.54 -0.67
N LEU A 45 -10.58 -0.49 -1.50
CA LEU A 45 -11.15 0.81 -1.15
C LEU A 45 -12.56 0.93 -1.66
N GLU A 46 -13.48 1.26 -0.76
CA GLU A 46 -14.85 1.61 -1.10
C GLU A 46 -15.13 3.04 -0.68
N GLN A 47 -15.86 3.78 -1.51
CA GLN A 47 -16.31 5.11 -1.14
C GLN A 47 -17.54 5.02 -0.24
N THR A 48 -17.48 5.70 0.90
CA THR A 48 -18.62 5.83 1.81
C THR A 48 -19.67 6.78 1.24
N SER A 49 -20.88 6.74 1.78
CA SER A 49 -21.96 7.69 1.42
C SER A 49 -21.61 9.17 1.66
N GLN A 50 -20.57 9.45 2.44
CA GLN A 50 -20.05 10.80 2.71
C GLN A 50 -18.89 11.20 1.79
N GLY A 51 -18.50 10.33 0.86
CA GLY A 51 -17.42 10.56 -0.11
C GLY A 51 -16.01 10.24 0.40
N ALA A 52 -15.85 9.80 1.65
CA ALA A 52 -14.58 9.34 2.21
C ALA A 52 -14.25 7.89 1.79
N LEU A 53 -12.98 7.52 1.78
CA LEU A 53 -12.53 6.14 1.49
C LEU A 53 -12.54 5.29 2.76
N SER A 54 -13.02 4.05 2.64
CA SER A 54 -12.92 3.01 3.66
C SER A 54 -12.09 1.84 3.16
N ILE A 55 -11.22 1.31 4.02
CA ILE A 55 -10.44 0.10 3.75
C ILE A 55 -11.27 -1.11 4.20
N ILE A 56 -11.74 -1.88 3.23
CA ILE A 56 -12.59 -3.06 3.42
C ILE A 56 -11.73 -4.30 3.24
N GLU A 57 -11.81 -5.23 4.20
CA GLU A 57 -11.14 -6.53 4.09
C GLU A 57 -11.88 -7.41 3.07
N TYR A 58 -11.11 -8.02 2.16
CA TYR A 58 -11.61 -8.97 1.19
C TYR A 58 -11.16 -10.38 1.59
N PRO A 59 -12.06 -11.24 2.10
CA PRO A 59 -11.66 -12.52 2.69
C PRO A 59 -11.11 -13.47 1.63
N VAL A 60 -9.84 -13.84 1.77
CA VAL A 60 -9.13 -14.77 0.87
C VAL A 60 -8.38 -15.83 1.67
N SER A 61 -8.27 -17.04 1.11
CA SER A 61 -7.50 -18.13 1.73
C SER A 61 -6.05 -18.19 1.24
N ASN A 62 -5.81 -17.86 -0.03
CA ASN A 62 -4.49 -17.79 -0.64
C ASN A 62 -4.49 -16.73 -1.74
N VAL A 63 -3.40 -15.98 -1.85
CA VAL A 63 -3.20 -15.00 -2.91
C VAL A 63 -2.08 -15.44 -3.85
N VAL A 64 -2.35 -15.39 -5.15
CA VAL A 64 -1.36 -15.64 -6.21
C VAL A 64 -1.39 -14.47 -7.19
N VAL A 65 -0.26 -13.78 -7.34
CA VAL A 65 -0.13 -12.60 -8.21
C VAL A 65 0.65 -12.95 -9.47
N PHE A 66 -0.03 -12.98 -10.62
CA PHE A 66 0.61 -13.01 -11.93
C PHE A 66 0.84 -11.58 -12.42
N ARG A 67 2.05 -11.28 -12.88
CA ARG A 67 2.41 -9.95 -13.41
C ARG A 67 2.66 -10.03 -14.90
N LYS A 68 2.22 -9.02 -15.65
CA LYS A 68 2.59 -8.92 -17.06
C LYS A 68 4.06 -8.53 -17.19
N LYS A 69 4.68 -8.88 -18.31
CA LYS A 69 6.11 -8.58 -18.55
C LYS A 69 6.38 -7.08 -18.60
N GLU A 70 5.41 -6.31 -19.05
CA GLU A 70 5.46 -4.86 -19.22
C GLU A 70 5.24 -4.10 -17.90
N GLU A 71 4.69 -4.76 -16.88
CA GLU A 71 4.44 -4.21 -15.53
C GLU A 71 5.65 -4.42 -14.61
N ALA A 72 6.86 -4.20 -15.15
CA ALA A 72 8.06 -4.17 -14.32
C ALA A 72 7.90 -3.03 -13.31
N ASP A 73 7.90 -3.35 -12.01
CA ASP A 73 7.79 -2.35 -10.97
C ASP A 73 8.84 -1.25 -11.19
N PRO A 74 8.51 0.03 -10.92
CA PRO A 74 9.53 1.07 -10.87
C PRO A 74 10.63 0.62 -9.91
N ALA A 75 11.84 0.47 -10.46
CA ALA A 75 12.97 0.00 -9.69
C ALA A 75 13.21 1.01 -8.55
N ASN A 76 13.26 0.49 -7.32
CA ASN A 76 13.66 1.23 -6.12
C ASN A 76 12.66 2.31 -5.64
N VAL A 77 11.35 2.15 -5.83
CA VAL A 77 10.35 3.06 -5.23
C VAL A 77 9.54 2.35 -4.14
N CYS A 78 9.34 3.01 -3.00
CA CYS A 78 8.47 2.49 -1.95
C CYS A 78 7.02 2.48 -2.43
N ARG A 79 6.37 1.32 -2.36
CA ARG A 79 4.98 1.18 -2.77
C ARG A 79 4.00 1.94 -1.89
N ALA A 80 4.31 2.18 -0.61
CA ALA A 80 3.39 2.84 0.31
C ALA A 80 3.50 4.36 0.28
N CYS A 81 4.71 4.93 0.24
CA CYS A 81 4.90 6.38 0.30
C CYS A 81 5.43 7.02 -0.99
N GLY A 82 5.76 6.23 -2.01
CA GLY A 82 6.22 6.74 -3.31
C GLY A 82 7.65 7.29 -3.32
N LEU A 83 8.41 7.18 -2.23
CA LEU A 83 9.81 7.65 -2.18
C LEU A 83 10.75 6.78 -3.02
N ASP A 84 11.65 7.44 -3.75
CA ASP A 84 12.76 6.81 -4.48
C ASP A 84 13.91 6.42 -3.53
N TYR A 85 14.54 5.28 -3.84
CA TYR A 85 15.66 4.71 -3.11
C TYR A 85 16.80 4.31 -4.04
N SER A 86 17.97 4.06 -3.44
CA SER A 86 19.15 3.66 -4.19
C SER A 86 19.13 2.18 -4.59
N SER A 87 18.35 1.37 -3.86
CA SER A 87 18.22 -0.07 -4.11
C SER A 87 16.80 -0.58 -3.90
N PHE A 88 16.49 -1.71 -4.54
CA PHE A 88 15.21 -2.38 -4.40
C PHE A 88 14.96 -2.82 -2.95
N LYS A 89 16.03 -3.24 -2.26
CA LYS A 89 15.96 -3.65 -0.85
C LYS A 89 15.45 -2.50 0.04
N GLU A 90 16.08 -1.33 -0.06
CA GLU A 90 15.68 -0.15 0.70
C GLU A 90 14.22 0.25 0.40
N ALA A 91 13.81 0.15 -0.86
CA ALA A 91 12.45 0.47 -1.28
C ALA A 91 11.39 -0.49 -0.70
N ILE A 92 11.69 -1.79 -0.58
CA ILE A 92 10.74 -2.77 0.00
C ILE A 92 10.73 -2.75 1.53
N GLU A 93 11.82 -2.37 2.18
CA GLU A 93 11.91 -2.23 3.64
C GLU A 93 11.28 -0.91 4.10
N CYS A 94 11.24 0.11 3.23
CA CYS A 94 10.56 1.36 3.49
C CYS A 94 9.08 1.15 3.82
N CYS A 95 8.63 1.74 4.94
CA CYS A 95 7.28 1.61 5.48
C CYS A 95 6.90 0.22 6.00
N ALA A 96 7.56 -0.86 5.58
CA ALA A 96 7.31 -2.21 6.07
C ALA A 96 7.84 -2.42 7.51
N ASP A 97 9.05 -1.94 7.77
CA ASP A 97 9.73 -2.03 9.06
C ASP A 97 10.14 -0.61 9.52
N VAL A 98 9.17 0.19 9.97
CA VAL A 98 9.43 1.55 10.46
C VAL A 98 9.74 1.50 11.95
N ASP A 99 11.00 1.77 12.30
CA ASP A 99 11.45 2.08 13.67
C ASP A 99 10.71 3.27 14.30
#